data_AF-E6PZ76-F1
#
_entry.id   AF-E6PZ76-F1
#
_cell.length_a   1.000
_cell.length_b   1.000
_cell.length_c   1.000
_cell.angle_alpha   90.00
_cell.angle_beta   90.00
_cell.angle_gamma   90.00
#
_symmetry.space_group_name_H-M   'P 1'
#
loop_
_entity.id
_entity.type
_entity.pdbx_description
1 polymer ?
#
loop_
_entity_poly.entity_id
_entity_poly.type
_entity_poly.pdbx_seq_one_letter_code
_entity_poly.pdbx_strand_id
1 'polypeptide(L)'
;MATPTSNLVYGKPTVRMAINVDTQQTAVFRTRHISPDAGRAIEMLGHAIEYLADEFALDCMQWKGQPQNAHPALAAIEMLKAKNREVYYACPFAPTLAHKLRTLLHWALDSSPTTH
;
A
#
# COMPACT_ATOMS: atom_id res chain seq x y z
N MET A 1 67.66 0.05 -9.49
CA MET A 1 67.03 1.39 -9.62
C MET A 1 65.92 1.29 -10.66
N ALA A 2 64.83 2.03 -10.42
CA ALA A 2 63.58 2.13 -11.18
C ALA A 2 62.54 1.00 -10.97
N THR A 3 61.54 1.32 -10.17
CA THR A 3 60.19 0.72 -10.11
C THR A 3 59.44 0.94 -11.44
N PRO A 4 58.51 0.05 -11.81
CA PRO A 4 57.41 0.43 -12.68
C PRO A 4 56.10 0.58 -11.91
N THR A 5 55.54 1.75 -12.12
CA THR A 5 54.33 2.36 -11.60
C THR A 5 53.06 1.59 -11.97
N SER A 6 52.11 1.59 -11.03
CA SER A 6 50.68 1.32 -11.17
C SER A 6 50.08 1.78 -12.50
N ASN A 7 49.26 0.92 -13.11
CA ASN A 7 48.07 1.32 -13.86
C ASN A 7 47.02 0.21 -13.73
N LEU A 8 46.21 0.32 -12.67
CA LEU A 8 45.02 -0.49 -12.45
C LEU A 8 43.94 -0.07 -13.46
N VAL A 9 43.92 -0.68 -14.64
CA VAL A 9 42.80 -0.58 -15.58
C VAL A 9 41.77 -1.63 -15.19
N TYR A 10 40.80 -1.25 -14.35
CA TYR A 10 39.61 -2.07 -14.09
C TYR A 10 38.72 -2.05 -15.34
N GLY A 11 38.91 -3.04 -16.21
CA GLY A 11 37.98 -3.40 -17.27
C GLY A 11 36.67 -3.93 -16.67
N LYS A 12 35.57 -3.33 -17.09
CA LYS A 12 34.18 -3.66 -16.74
C LYS A 12 33.85 -5.14 -17.00
N PRO A 13 32.98 -5.72 -16.17
CA PRO A 13 31.77 -6.31 -16.70
C PRO A 13 30.59 -5.47 -16.24
N THR A 14 30.11 -4.59 -17.12
CA THR A 14 28.81 -3.96 -16.95
C THR A 14 27.77 -5.05 -17.13
N VAL A 15 27.25 -5.56 -16.02
CA VAL A 15 25.99 -6.32 -16.03
C VAL A 15 24.91 -5.36 -16.51
N ARG A 16 24.67 -5.36 -17.82
CA ARG A 16 23.45 -4.80 -18.41
C ARG A 16 22.31 -5.66 -17.88
N MET A 17 21.76 -5.30 -16.72
CA MET A 17 20.39 -5.70 -16.42
C MET A 17 19.53 -5.00 -17.45
N ALA A 18 19.16 -5.74 -18.49
CA ALA A 18 18.02 -5.40 -19.32
C ALA A 18 16.81 -5.39 -18.39
N ILE A 19 16.50 -4.24 -17.84
CA ILE A 19 15.19 -3.97 -17.27
C ILE A 19 14.24 -4.07 -18.46
N ASN A 20 13.57 -5.23 -18.59
CA ASN A 20 12.39 -5.31 -19.43
C ASN A 20 11.43 -4.24 -18.91
N VAL A 21 11.24 -3.22 -19.73
CA VAL A 21 10.21 -2.21 -19.60
C VAL A 21 8.89 -2.91 -19.89
N ASP A 22 8.47 -3.80 -18.98
CA ASP A 22 7.07 -4.16 -18.86
C ASP A 22 6.44 -2.97 -18.16
N THR A 23 5.94 -2.04 -18.99
CA THR A 23 4.85 -1.11 -18.70
C THR A 23 4.51 -1.08 -17.22
N GLN A 24 5.25 -0.25 -16.46
CA GLN A 24 4.80 0.23 -15.17
C GLN A 24 3.52 0.98 -15.47
N GLN A 25 2.43 0.23 -15.44
CA GLN A 25 1.08 0.70 -15.41
C GLN A 25 1.12 1.84 -14.41
N THR A 26 0.90 3.07 -14.91
CA THR A 26 0.64 4.22 -14.07
C THR A 26 -0.59 3.83 -13.28
N ALA A 27 -0.36 3.20 -12.12
CA ALA A 27 -1.40 2.76 -11.23
C ALA A 27 -2.00 4.07 -10.74
N VAL A 28 -3.01 4.53 -11.47
CA VAL A 28 -3.82 5.66 -11.07
C VAL A 28 -4.25 5.29 -9.66
N PHE A 29 -3.70 5.99 -8.66
CA PHE A 29 -4.02 5.76 -7.27
C PHE A 29 -5.52 6.05 -7.12
N ARG A 30 -6.34 5.02 -7.33
CA ARG A 30 -7.78 5.10 -7.19
C ARG A 30 -8.07 5.02 -5.71
N THR A 31 -8.28 6.18 -5.11
CA THR A 31 -8.76 6.27 -3.74
C THR A 31 -10.12 5.59 -3.64
N ARG A 32 -10.41 4.99 -2.49
CA ARG A 32 -11.72 4.38 -2.20
C ARG A 32 -12.56 5.36 -1.40
N HIS A 33 -13.87 5.35 -1.63
CA HIS A 33 -14.82 6.09 -0.82
C HIS A 33 -15.10 5.29 0.46
N ILE A 34 -14.45 5.71 1.54
CA ILE A 34 -14.56 5.08 2.86
C ILE A 34 -15.73 5.76 3.59
N SER A 35 -16.77 5.00 3.94
CA SER A 35 -17.84 5.51 4.79
C SER A 35 -17.34 5.72 6.23
N PRO A 36 -17.98 6.56 7.06
CA PRO A 36 -17.59 6.73 8.46
C PRO A 36 -17.49 5.40 9.22
N ASP A 37 -18.46 4.50 9.04
CA ASP A 37 -18.48 3.19 9.69
C ASP A 37 -17.33 2.29 9.23
N ALA A 38 -17.04 2.28 7.92
CA ALA A 38 -15.90 1.53 7.37
C ALA A 38 -14.58 2.12 7.86
N GLY A 39 -14.47 3.44 7.94
CA GLY A 39 -13.31 4.13 8.49
C GLY A 39 -13.07 3.76 9.95
N ARG A 40 -14.12 3.80 10.77
CA ARG A 40 -14.07 3.39 12.18
C ARG A 40 -13.68 1.92 12.34
N ALA A 41 -14.21 1.02 11.51
CA ALA A 41 -13.83 -0.39 11.53
C ALA A 41 -12.35 -0.59 11.15
N ILE A 42 -11.86 0.12 10.12
CA ILE A 42 -10.44 0.08 9.70
C ILE A 42 -9.54 0.60 10.83
N GLU A 43 -9.92 1.70 11.48
CA GLU A 43 -9.19 2.29 12.61
C GLU A 43 -9.10 1.33 13.81
N MET A 44 -10.24 0.74 14.23
CA MET A 44 -10.28 -0.24 15.30
C MET A 44 -9.40 -1.47 15.00
N LEU A 45 -9.45 -1.97 13.77
CA LEU A 45 -8.60 -3.08 13.33
C LEU A 45 -7.13 -2.68 13.28
N GLY A 46 -6.81 -1.45 12.87
CA GLY A 46 -5.46 -0.91 12.88
C GLY A 46 -4.86 -0.89 14.27
N HIS A 47 -5.60 -0.33 15.24
CA HIS A 47 -5.17 -0.31 16.64
C HIS A 47 -5.01 -1.71 17.25
N ALA A 48 -5.88 -2.66 16.89
CA ALA A 48 -5.73 -4.05 17.36
C ALA A 48 -4.46 -4.71 16.79
N ILE A 49 -4.11 -4.44 15.53
CA ILE A 49 -2.89 -4.94 14.89
C ILE A 49 -1.66 -4.33 15.56
N GLU A 50 -1.66 -3.02 15.79
CA GLU A 50 -0.57 -2.30 16.45
C GLU A 50 -0.32 -2.85 17.86
N TYR A 51 -1.39 -2.96 18.66
CA TYR A 51 -1.31 -3.52 20.01
C TYR A 51 -0.72 -4.94 20.01
N LEU A 52 -1.23 -5.84 19.15
CA LEU A 52 -0.71 -7.22 19.08
C LEU A 52 0.72 -7.29 18.55
N ALA A 53 1.12 -6.37 17.66
CA ALA A 53 2.49 -6.30 17.17
C ALA A 53 3.46 -5.85 18.28
N ASP A 54 3.05 -4.89 19.11
CA ASP A 54 3.83 -4.43 20.25
C ASP A 54 3.99 -5.54 21.30
N GLU A 55 2.90 -6.23 21.65
CA GLU A 55 2.96 -7.38 22.57
C GLU A 55 3.83 -8.50 22.00
N PHE A 56 3.68 -8.83 20.71
CA PHE A 56 4.55 -9.80 20.04
C PHE A 56 6.03 -9.40 20.08
N ALA A 57 6.34 -8.12 19.88
CA ALA A 57 7.71 -7.62 19.95
C ALA A 57 8.29 -7.77 21.36
N LEU A 58 7.50 -7.49 22.40
CA LEU A 58 7.88 -7.68 23.80
C LEU A 58 8.09 -9.17 24.13
N ASP A 59 7.16 -10.03 23.72
CA ASP A 59 7.24 -11.47 23.94
C ASP A 59 8.44 -12.09 23.21
N CYS A 60 8.75 -11.61 22.00
CA CYS A 60 9.93 -12.06 21.24
C CYS A 60 11.25 -11.84 21.97
N MET A 61 11.34 -10.82 22.84
CA MET A 61 12.54 -10.60 23.67
C MET A 61 12.74 -11.74 24.69
N GLN A 62 11.64 -12.39 25.09
CA GLN A 62 11.62 -13.49 26.07
C GLN A 62 11.53 -14.87 25.41
N TRP A 63 11.09 -14.93 24.15
CA TRP A 63 10.91 -16.12 23.32
C TRP A 63 12.24 -16.69 22.81
N LYS A 64 13.00 -17.35 23.69
CA LYS A 64 14.29 -17.98 23.35
C LYS A 64 14.13 -19.46 22.98
N GLY A 65 14.80 -19.90 21.93
CA GLY A 65 14.93 -21.32 21.56
C GLY A 65 13.78 -21.89 20.71
N GLN A 66 12.76 -21.09 20.41
CA GLN A 66 11.70 -21.45 19.46
C GLN A 66 11.70 -20.48 18.27
N PRO A 67 11.31 -20.94 17.07
CA PRO A 67 11.30 -20.09 15.90
C PRO A 67 10.16 -19.05 16.03
N GLN A 68 10.46 -17.79 15.72
CA GLN A 68 9.52 -16.67 15.91
C GLN A 68 8.24 -16.83 15.08
N ASN A 69 8.32 -17.50 13.93
CA ASN A 69 7.19 -17.80 13.06
C ASN A 69 6.14 -18.74 13.68
N ALA A 70 6.47 -19.43 14.77
CA ALA A 70 5.53 -20.30 15.50
C ALA A 70 4.73 -19.53 16.58
N HIS A 71 5.00 -18.23 16.78
CA HIS A 71 4.33 -17.46 17.81
C HIS A 71 2.83 -17.30 17.49
N PRO A 72 1.92 -17.59 18.43
CA PRO A 72 0.48 -17.55 18.17
C PRO A 72 -0.02 -16.16 17.77
N ALA A 73 0.65 -15.09 18.24
CA ALA A 73 0.31 -13.71 17.86
C ALA A 73 0.42 -13.45 16.35
N LEU A 74 1.32 -14.13 15.63
CA LEU A 74 1.46 -13.93 14.18
C LEU A 74 0.20 -14.37 13.41
N ALA A 75 -0.41 -15.49 13.81
CA ALA A 75 -1.66 -15.94 13.20
C ALA A 75 -2.80 -14.94 13.45
N ALA A 76 -2.88 -14.37 14.65
CA ALA A 76 -3.87 -13.35 15.00
C ALA A 76 -3.64 -12.06 14.20
N ILE A 77 -2.40 -11.58 14.12
CA ILE A 77 -2.03 -10.39 13.34
C ILE A 77 -2.39 -10.56 11.86
N GLU A 78 -2.08 -11.71 11.26
CA GLU A 78 -2.40 -11.96 9.86
C GLU A 78 -3.91 -12.05 9.61
N MET A 79 -4.67 -12.63 10.54
CA MET A 79 -6.14 -12.64 10.47
C MET A 79 -6.70 -11.20 10.53
N LEU A 80 -6.21 -10.36 11.44
CA LEU A 80 -6.65 -8.97 11.55
C LEU A 80 -6.26 -8.14 10.33
N LYS A 81 -5.05 -8.33 9.79
CA LYS A 81 -4.63 -7.69 8.53
C LYS A 81 -5.51 -8.11 7.36
N ALA A 82 -5.86 -9.39 7.27
CA ALA A 82 -6.77 -9.88 6.23
C ALA A 82 -8.14 -9.21 6.36
N LYS A 83 -8.66 -9.09 7.58
CA LYS A 83 -9.95 -8.44 7.84
C LYS A 83 -9.91 -6.93 7.58
N ASN A 84 -8.83 -6.25 7.95
CA ASN A 84 -8.63 -4.83 7.68
C ASN A 84 -8.64 -4.56 6.15
N ARG A 85 -7.91 -5.39 5.38
CA ARG A 85 -7.92 -5.34 3.92
C ARG A 85 -9.29 -5.65 3.34
N GLU A 86 -10.02 -6.63 3.86
CA GLU A 86 -11.38 -6.98 3.43
C GLU A 86 -12.32 -5.76 3.54
N VAL A 87 -12.32 -5.08 4.69
CA VAL A 87 -13.14 -3.88 4.91
C VAL A 87 -12.74 -2.76 3.94
N TYR A 88 -11.43 -2.53 3.78
CA TYR A 88 -10.93 -1.52 2.84
C TYR A 88 -11.34 -1.82 1.38
N TYR A 89 -11.22 -3.08 0.93
CA TYR A 89 -11.53 -3.46 -0.45
C TYR A 89 -13.03 -3.56 -0.74
N ALA A 90 -13.87 -3.73 0.29
CA ALA A 90 -15.33 -3.60 0.17
C ALA A 90 -15.77 -2.16 -0.12
N CYS A 91 -14.96 -1.15 0.20
CA CYS A 91 -15.27 0.24 -0.10
C CYS A 91 -15.19 0.50 -1.63
N PRO A 92 -16.21 1.13 -2.25
CA PRO A 92 -16.19 1.42 -3.68
C PRO A 92 -15.08 2.41 -4.03
N PHE A 93 -14.66 2.45 -5.29
CA PHE A 93 -13.72 3.49 -5.74
C PHE A 93 -14.37 4.88 -5.62
N ALA A 94 -13.59 5.86 -5.16
CA ALA A 94 -14.03 7.24 -5.13
C ALA A 94 -14.20 7.76 -6.56
N PRO A 95 -15.28 8.52 -6.84
CA PRO A 95 -15.44 9.16 -8.14
C PRO A 95 -14.29 10.14 -8.38
N THR A 96 -13.75 10.12 -9.60
CA THR A 96 -12.69 11.04 -10.00
C THR A 96 -13.24 12.48 -10.04
N LEU A 97 -12.36 13.48 -9.90
CA LEU A 97 -12.73 14.89 -10.05
C LEU A 97 -13.41 15.16 -11.41
N ALA A 98 -12.91 14.53 -12.48
CA ALA A 98 -13.52 14.60 -13.81
C ALA A 98 -14.95 14.04 -13.85
N HIS A 99 -15.22 12.98 -13.09
CA HIS A 99 -16.59 12.45 -12.94
C HIS A 99 -17.49 13.46 -12.21
N LYS A 100 -17.01 14.03 -11.09
CA LYS A 100 -17.76 15.06 -10.34
C LYS A 100 -18.09 16.29 -11.20
N LEU A 101 -17.12 16.80 -11.96
CA LEU A 101 -17.31 17.95 -12.86
C LEU A 101 -18.31 17.65 -13.97
N ARG A 102 -18.26 16.46 -14.57
CA ARG A 102 -19.26 16.04 -15.58
C ARG A 102 -20.66 15.97 -14.99
N THR A 103 -20.82 15.39 -13.81
CA THR A 103 -22.14 15.32 -13.15
C THR A 103 -22.69 16.71 -12.87
N LEU A 104 -21.85 17.65 -12.41
CA LEU A 104 -22.26 19.05 -12.20
C LEU A 104 -22.63 19.74 -13.51
N LEU A 105 -21.88 19.50 -14.59
CA LEU A 105 -22.16 20.07 -15.91
C LEU A 105 -23.48 19.55 -16.48
N HIS A 106 -23.74 18.24 -16.41
CA HIS A 106 -25.01 17.65 -16.82
C HIS A 106 -26.17 18.23 -16.02
N TRP A 107 -26.05 18.29 -14.70
CA TRP A 107 -27.05 18.91 -13.84
C TRP A 107 -27.30 20.37 -14.22
N ALA A 108 -26.25 21.17 -14.46
CA ALA A 108 -26.39 22.57 -14.83
C ALA A 108 -27.05 22.76 -16.22
N LEU A 109 -26.78 21.87 -17.17
CA LEU A 109 -27.39 21.91 -18.51
C LEU A 109 -28.87 21.49 -18.47
N ASP A 110 -29.20 20.43 -17.72
CA ASP A 110 -30.58 19.93 -17.56
C ASP A 110 -31.45 20.85 -16.69
N SER A 111 -30.84 21.72 -15.88
CA SER A 111 -31.53 22.72 -15.06
C SER A 111 -31.92 23.99 -15.83
N SER A 112 -31.74 24.02 -17.16
CA SER A 112 -32.18 25.16 -17.97
C SER A 112 -33.71 25.26 -17.92
N PRO A 113 -34.29 26.34 -17.41
CA PRO A 113 -35.73 26.51 -17.41
C PRO A 113 -36.22 26.62 -18.85
N THR A 114 -37.06 25.69 -19.28
CA THR A 114 -37.92 25.87 -20.46
C THR A 114 -38.84 27.05 -20.18
N THR A 115 -38.45 28.23 -20.65
CA THR A 115 -39.30 29.41 -20.72
C THR A 115 -40.43 29.13 -21.71
N HIS A 116 -41.64 28.90 -21.17
CA HIS A 116 -42.89 29.02 -21.91
C HIS A 116 -43.47 30.43 -21.67
#